data_AF-A0A9X9MI14-F1
#
_entry.id   AF-A0A9X9MI14-F1
#
_cell.length_a   1.000
_cell.length_b   1.000
_cell.length_c   1.000
_cell.angle_alpha   90.00
_cell.angle_beta   90.00
_cell.angle_gamma   90.00
#
_symmetry.space_group_name_H-M   'P 1'
#
loop_
_entity.id
_entity.type
_entity.pdbx_description
1 polymer ?
#
loop_
_entity_poly.entity_id
_entity_poly.type
_entity_poly.pdbx_seq_one_letter_code
_entity_poly.pdbx_strand_id
1 'polypeptide(L)'
;MFMSDEELGLDTTISRKDGLSFITTREGNEPVDNEIMIIPEPIYRPETIVSQANLYCRTKHDIFIIKFSWGQMQNDPKLDI
;
A
#
# COMPACT_ATOMS: atom_id res chain seq x y z
N MET A 1 -19.08 -17.94 -5.86
CA MET A 1 -18.43 -16.94 -6.72
C MET A 1 -17.85 -15.91 -5.78
N PHE A 2 -16.53 -15.84 -5.66
CA PHE A 2 -15.88 -14.78 -4.89
C PHE A 2 -15.65 -13.62 -5.86
N MET A 3 -16.03 -12.42 -5.43
CA MET A 3 -15.79 -11.20 -6.20
C MET A 3 -14.27 -10.97 -6.27
N SER A 4 -13.79 -10.52 -7.43
CA SER A 4 -12.39 -10.12 -7.60
C SER A 4 -12.06 -8.92 -6.73
N ASP A 5 -10.78 -8.76 -6.38
CA ASP A 5 -10.29 -7.62 -5.60
C ASP A 5 -10.67 -6.28 -6.26
N GLU A 6 -10.71 -6.25 -7.58
CA GLU A 6 -11.12 -5.09 -8.40
C GLU A 6 -12.61 -4.76 -8.26
N GLU A 7 -13.48 -5.78 -8.25
CA GLU A 7 -14.92 -5.63 -8.00
C GLU A 7 -15.23 -5.20 -6.56
N LEU A 8 -14.33 -5.49 -5.63
CA LEU A 8 -14.40 -5.06 -4.23
C LEU A 8 -13.80 -3.66 -4.01
N GLY A 9 -13.26 -3.03 -5.06
CA GLY A 9 -12.58 -1.73 -4.97
C GLY A 9 -11.29 -1.76 -4.15
N LEU A 10 -10.69 -2.94 -4.01
CA LEU A 10 -9.40 -3.12 -3.34
C LEU A 10 -8.26 -2.66 -4.24
N ASP A 11 -7.18 -2.21 -3.62
CA ASP A 11 -5.97 -1.81 -4.32
C ASP A 11 -5.30 -3.04 -4.98
N THR A 12 -5.49 -3.20 -6.28
CA THR A 12 -4.93 -4.31 -7.08
C THR A 12 -3.41 -4.22 -7.24
N THR A 13 -2.80 -3.11 -6.80
CA THR A 13 -1.34 -2.95 -6.76
C THR A 13 -0.73 -3.88 -5.71
N ILE A 14 -1.49 -4.36 -4.71
CA ILE A 14 -1.00 -5.29 -3.68
C ILE A 14 -1.79 -6.60 -3.76
N SER A 15 -1.10 -7.70 -4.04
CA SER A 15 -1.69 -9.05 -4.07
C SER A 15 -1.13 -9.94 -2.97
N ARG A 16 -1.89 -10.98 -2.59
CA ARG A 16 -1.46 -11.98 -1.61
C ARG A 16 -1.46 -13.37 -2.25
N LYS A 17 -0.30 -14.04 -2.25
CA LYS A 17 -0.13 -15.40 -2.79
C LYS A 17 0.57 -16.25 -1.75
N ASP A 18 -0.02 -17.40 -1.40
CA ASP A 18 0.53 -18.34 -0.41
C ASP A 18 0.95 -17.70 0.94
N GLY A 19 0.18 -16.69 1.38
CA GLY A 19 0.44 -15.96 2.63
C GLY A 19 1.46 -14.82 2.51
N LEU A 20 2.19 -14.74 1.40
CA LEU A 20 3.14 -13.68 1.07
C LEU A 20 2.45 -12.51 0.36
N SER A 21 2.92 -11.29 0.61
CA SER A 21 2.41 -10.08 -0.02
C SER A 21 3.32 -9.66 -1.17
N PHE A 22 2.73 -9.20 -2.27
CA PHE A 22 3.44 -8.77 -3.48
C PHE A 22 2.91 -7.41 -3.93
N ILE A 23 3.78 -6.56 -4.45
CA ILE A 23 3.40 -5.33 -5.15
C ILE A 23 3.55 -5.58 -6.65
N THR A 24 2.48 -5.35 -7.39
CA THR A 24 2.47 -5.44 -8.84
C THR A 24 2.72 -4.04 -9.40
N THR A 25 3.84 -3.86 -10.11
CA THR A 25 4.17 -2.59 -10.76
C THR A 25 4.16 -2.75 -12.28
N ARG A 26 3.52 -1.81 -12.98
CA ARG A 26 3.56 -1.74 -14.44
C ARG A 26 4.79 -0.96 -14.87
N GLU A 27 5.72 -1.61 -15.56
CA GLU A 27 6.87 -0.94 -16.16
C GLU A 27 6.52 -0.43 -17.57
N GLY A 28 5.90 0.74 -17.64
CA GLY A 28 5.67 1.44 -18.91
C GLY A 28 4.87 0.63 -19.95
N ASN A 29 5.45 0.47 -21.14
CA ASN A 29 4.84 -0.22 -22.30
C ASN A 29 5.13 -1.73 -22.34
N GLU A 30 5.75 -2.31 -21.31
CA GLU A 30 6.03 -3.74 -21.31
C GLU A 30 4.79 -4.56 -20.95
N PRO A 31 4.56 -5.72 -21.60
CA PRO A 31 3.39 -6.55 -21.38
C PRO A 31 3.48 -7.39 -20.10
N VAL A 32 4.54 -7.24 -19.31
CA VAL A 32 4.82 -8.06 -18.13
C VAL A 32 4.74 -7.19 -16.88
N ASP A 33 3.81 -7.53 -16.00
CA ASP A 33 3.73 -6.93 -14.68
C ASP A 33 4.93 -7.40 -13.83
N ASN A 34 5.67 -6.46 -13.24
CA ASN A 34 6.76 -6.77 -12.32
C ASN A 34 6.19 -7.01 -10.91
N GLU A 35 6.44 -8.19 -10.35
CA GLU A 35 6.04 -8.54 -9.00
C GLU A 35 7.20 -8.35 -8.01
N ILE A 36 6.99 -7.50 -7.01
CA ILE A 36 7.95 -7.23 -5.93
C ILE A 36 7.43 -7.89 -4.67
N MET A 37 8.12 -8.92 -4.18
CA MET A 37 7.77 -9.57 -2.91
C MET A 37 8.04 -8.64 -1.72
N ILE A 38 7.03 -8.47 -0.86
CA ILE A 38 7.15 -7.78 0.41
C ILE A 38 7.55 -8.81 1.47
N ILE A 39 8.71 -8.61 2.09
CA ILE A 39 9.13 -9.34 3.29
C ILE A 39 8.91 -8.41 4.48
N PRO A 40 7.73 -8.46 5.14
CA PRO A 40 7.51 -7.62 6.30
C PRO A 40 8.32 -8.16 7.47
N GLU A 41 9.22 -7.36 8.04
CA GLU A 41 9.70 -7.61 9.39
C GLU A 41 8.58 -7.20 10.37
N PRO A 42 8.03 -8.13 11.16
CA PRO A 42 6.98 -7.78 12.10
C PRO A 42 7.55 -6.81 13.13
N ILE A 43 6.96 -5.61 13.21
CA ILE A 43 7.20 -4.74 14.35
C ILE A 43 6.46 -5.38 15.54
N TYR A 44 7.16 -6.22 16.31
CA TYR A 44 6.59 -7.00 17.42
C TYR A 44 6.03 -6.17 18.58
N ARG A 45 6.26 -4.86 18.58
CA ARG A 45 5.65 -3.92 19.51
C ARG A 45 4.77 -2.99 18.70
N PRO A 46 3.45 -2.92 18.95
CA PRO A 46 2.64 -1.83 18.45
C PRO A 46 3.19 -0.52 19.02
N GLU A 47 4.13 0.10 18.34
CA GLU A 47 4.49 1.47 18.64
C GLU A 47 3.43 2.34 18.02
N THR A 48 2.66 3.02 18.87
CA THR A 48 1.78 4.08 18.39
C THR A 48 2.66 5.09 17.68
N ILE A 49 2.49 5.22 16.38
CA ILE A 49 3.13 6.30 15.64
C ILE A 49 2.41 7.59 16.05
N VAL A 50 2.91 8.23 17.11
CA VAL A 50 2.35 9.47 17.67
C VAL A 50 2.66 10.69 16.80
N SER A 51 3.61 10.57 15.88
CA SER A 51 3.98 11.63 14.95
C SER A 51 3.03 11.66 13.75
N GLN A 52 2.62 12.86 13.33
CA GLN A 52 2.08 13.10 12.00
C GLN A 52 3.23 13.45 11.06
N ALA A 53 3.38 12.72 9.96
CA ALA A 53 4.45 13.00 9.01
C ALA A 53 4.12 12.55 7.58
N ASN A 54 4.88 13.13 6.65
CA ASN A 54 4.84 12.80 5.22
C ASN A 54 6.25 12.45 4.78
N LEU A 55 6.41 11.33 4.09
CA LEU A 55 7.64 10.92 3.43
C LEU A 55 7.41 10.89 1.92
N TYR A 56 8.31 11.50 1.18
CA TYR A 56 8.29 11.52 -0.28
C TYR A 56 9.50 10.76 -0.80
N CYS A 57 9.23 9.65 -1.47
CA CYS A 57 10.25 8.82 -2.11
C CYS A 57 10.12 8.97 -3.61
N ARG A 58 11.26 9.08 -4.29
CA ARG A 58 11.33 9.13 -5.75
C ARG A 58 11.80 7.78 -6.26
N THR A 59 11.17 7.25 -7.30
CA THR A 59 11.60 5.98 -7.89
C THR A 59 12.98 6.13 -8.51
N LYS A 60 13.74 5.04 -8.64
CA LYS A 60 15.13 5.07 -9.16
C LYS A 60 15.26 5.77 -10.52
N HIS A 61 14.20 5.70 -11.33
CA HIS A 61 14.15 6.30 -12.66
C HIS A 61 13.56 7.72 -12.70
N ASP A 62 13.22 8.29 -11.54
CA ASP A 62 12.61 9.63 -11.41
C ASP A 62 11.27 9.80 -12.18
N ILE A 63 10.58 8.69 -12.42
CA ILE A 63 9.31 8.69 -13.18
C ILE A 63 8.12 8.97 -12.25
N PHE A 64 8.21 8.50 -11.01
CA PHE A 64 7.11 8.58 -10.05
C PHE A 64 7.61 9.07 -8.69
N ILE A 65 6.74 9.79 -7.98
CA ILE A 65 6.91 10.15 -6.58
C ILE A 65 5.87 9.37 -5.78
N ILE A 66 6.34 8.57 -4.83
CA ILE A 66 5.51 7.85 -3.88
C ILE A 66 5.45 8.68 -2.60
N LYS A 67 4.24 9.03 -2.18
CA LYS A 67 3.99 9.75 -0.93
C LYS A 67 3.44 8.78 0.11
N PHE A 68 4.15 8.64 1.22
CA PHE A 68 3.67 7.97 2.42
C PHE A 68 3.21 9.03 3.43
N SER A 69 2.00 8.89 3.95
CA SER A 69 1.44 9.78 4.98
C SER A 69 0.91 8.96 6.13
N TRP A 70 1.22 9.38 7.35
CA TRP A 70 0.69 8.75 8.55
C TRP A 70 0.44 9.80 9.63
N GLY A 71 -0.49 9.46 10.51
CA GLY A 71 -0.93 10.28 11.61
C GLY A 71 -2.14 9.64 12.28
N GLN A 72 -2.42 10.02 13.52
CA GLN A 72 -3.68 9.66 14.17
C GLN A 72 -4.83 10.26 13.35
N MET A 73 -5.69 9.41 12.77
CA MET A 73 -7.01 9.84 12.33
C MET A 73 -7.74 10.34 13.57
N GLN A 74 -7.99 11.66 13.65
CA GLN A 74 -9.11 12.12 14.46
C GLN A 74 -10.35 11.64 13.73
N ASN A 75 -10.91 10.52 14.17
CA ASN A 75 -12.30 10.21 13.88
C ASN A 75 -13.09 11.35 14.52
N ASP A 76 -13.50 12.33 13.72
CA ASP A 76 -14.50 13.28 14.16
C ASP A 76 -15.78 12.46 14.41
N PRO A 77 -16.30 12.36 15.64
CA PRO A 77 -17.46 11.52 15.95
C PRO A 77 -18.78 12.10 15.42
N LYS A 78 -18.73 12.91 14.36
CA LYS A 78 -19.89 13.54 13.72
C LYS A 78 -20.11 12.99 12.32
N LEU A 79 -20.34 11.68 12.24
CA LEU A 79 -21.08 11.03 11.16
C LEU A 79 -21.43 9.60 11.61
N ASP A 80 -22.18 9.52 12.70
CA ASP A 80 -23.15 8.43 12.85
C ASP A 80 -24.38 8.84 12.03
N ILE A 81 -24.72 7.99 11.06
CA ILE A 81 -25.87 8.10 10.15
C ILE A 81 -27.19 8.08 10.94
#